data_AF-A0A935F5E0-F1
#
_entry.id   AF-A0A935F5E0-F1
#
_cell.length_a   1.000
_cell.length_b   1.000
_cell.length_c   1.000
_cell.angle_alpha   90.00
_cell.angle_beta   90.00
_cell.angle_gamma   90.00
#
_symmetry.space_group_name_H-M   'P 1'
#
loop_
_entity.id
_entity.type
_entity.pdbx_description
1 polymer ?
#
loop_
_entity_poly.entity_id
_entity_poly.type
_entity_poly.pdbx_seq_one_letter_code
_entity_poly.pdbx_strand_id
1 'polypeptide(L)'
;MADGYLPDWFAGLDRVLAMEWDRMIPGHPGPGGRLGTKDDVRMLRDYMTDVSNAAKQLAAERKCLNDEAMRAVKLPKYEGWGAYSMFLFGNVERFCEYWGRGI
;
A
#
# COMPACT_ATOMS: atom_id res chain seq x y z
N MET A 1 16.13 -6.23 -1.45
CA MET A 1 16.03 -4.81 -1.87
C MET A 1 15.33 -4.04 -0.77
N ALA A 2 16.06 -3.14 -0.11
CA ALA A 2 15.55 -2.18 0.87
C ALA A 2 15.19 -0.87 0.15
N ASP A 3 14.47 -0.98 -0.96
CA ASP A 3 14.40 0.09 -1.96
C ASP A 3 13.13 0.96 -1.79
N GLY A 4 12.40 0.76 -0.68
CA GLY A 4 11.18 1.49 -0.34
C GLY A 4 11.18 1.94 1.10
N TYR A 5 11.53 3.20 1.35
CA TYR A 5 11.38 3.82 2.67
C TYR A 5 9.94 4.33 2.80
N LEU A 6 9.13 3.66 3.63
CA LEU A 6 7.69 3.92 3.72
C LEU A 6 7.35 5.39 4.02
N PRO A 7 8.04 6.09 4.96
CA PRO A 7 7.74 7.49 5.21
C PRO A 7 7.89 8.38 3.97
N ASP A 8 8.88 8.12 3.12
CA ASP A 8 9.08 8.88 1.87
C ASP A 8 7.98 8.59 0.85
N TRP A 9 7.44 7.37 0.82
CA TRP A 9 6.31 7.06 -0.04
C TRP A 9 5.05 7.81 0.38
N PHE A 10 4.73 7.82 1.68
CA PHE A 10 3.59 8.61 2.21
C PHE A 10 3.79 10.10 1.96
N ALA A 11 4.97 10.65 2.28
CA ALA A 11 5.28 12.05 2.03
C ALA A 11 5.23 12.41 0.53
N GLY A 12 5.64 11.48 -0.34
CA GLY A 12 5.53 11.63 -1.79
C GLY A 12 4.07 11.73 -2.25
N LEU A 13 3.20 10.83 -1.78
CA LEU A 13 1.77 10.87 -2.10
C LEU A 13 1.10 12.15 -1.59
N ASP A 14 1.44 12.59 -0.37
CA ASP A 14 0.89 13.82 0.20
C ASP A 14 1.32 15.06 -0.60
N ARG A 15 2.58 15.11 -1.05
CA ARG A 15 3.05 16.16 -1.97
C ARG A 15 2.31 16.13 -3.30
N VAL A 16 2.11 14.94 -3.88
CA VAL A 16 1.34 14.79 -5.13
C VAL A 16 -0.08 15.29 -4.97
N LEU A 17 -0.75 14.97 -3.86
CA LEU A 17 -2.12 15.43 -3.60
C LEU A 17 -2.23 16.95 -3.42
N ALA A 18 -1.19 17.58 -2.87
CA ALA A 18 -1.13 19.02 -2.62
C ALA A 18 -0.85 19.88 -3.88
N MET A 19 -0.33 19.29 -4.96
CA MET A 19 -0.11 20.00 -6.22
C MET A 19 -1.43 20.31 -6.95
N GLU A 20 -1.46 21.39 -7.74
CA GLU A 20 -2.56 21.70 -8.66
C GLU A 20 -2.42 20.91 -9.97
N TRP A 21 -3.32 19.95 -10.19
CA TRP A 21 -3.38 19.13 -11.41
C TRP A 21 -4.74 18.42 -11.54
N ASP A 22 -5.16 18.16 -12.78
CA ASP A 22 -6.48 17.56 -13.08
C ASP A 22 -6.40 16.09 -13.52
N ARG A 23 -5.29 15.69 -14.15
CA ARG A 23 -5.10 14.34 -14.72
C ARG A 23 -3.78 13.72 -14.31
N MET A 24 -3.83 12.50 -13.79
CA MET A 24 -2.67 11.63 -13.61
C MET A 24 -2.46 10.81 -14.87
N ILE A 25 -1.27 10.90 -15.47
CA ILE A 25 -0.80 10.00 -16.51
C ILE A 25 0.00 8.89 -15.82
N PRO A 26 -0.60 7.71 -15.55
CA PRO A 26 0.11 6.63 -14.87
C PRO A 26 1.16 6.00 -15.80
N GLY A 27 2.22 5.44 -15.21
CA GLY A 27 3.20 4.65 -15.98
C GLY A 27 2.57 3.44 -16.68
N HIS A 28 1.49 2.89 -16.10
CA HIS A 28 0.65 1.86 -16.71
C HIS A 28 -0.81 2.30 -16.69
N PRO A 29 -1.41 2.66 -17.84
CA PRO A 29 -2.84 2.96 -17.93
C PRO A 29 -3.72 1.80 -17.47
N GLY A 30 -4.88 2.14 -16.90
CA GLY A 30 -5.89 1.14 -16.53
C GLY A 30 -6.57 0.53 -17.76
N PRO A 31 -7.51 -0.41 -17.55
CA PRO A 31 -8.29 -1.02 -18.64
C PRO A 31 -8.87 0.03 -19.60
N GLY A 32 -8.73 -0.20 -20.90
CA GLY A 32 -9.17 0.74 -21.93
C GLY A 32 -8.37 2.05 -22.01
N GLY A 33 -7.15 2.09 -21.46
CA GLY A 33 -6.31 3.29 -21.47
C GLY A 33 -6.72 4.34 -20.42
N ARG A 34 -7.46 3.93 -19.38
CA ARG A 34 -7.95 4.83 -18.34
C ARG A 34 -6.79 5.57 -17.65
N LEU A 35 -6.83 6.90 -17.73
CA LEU A 35 -5.97 7.80 -16.96
C LEU A 35 -6.49 7.96 -15.52
N GLY A 36 -5.65 8.43 -14.60
CA GLY A 36 -5.98 8.54 -13.18
C GLY A 36 -6.36 9.95 -12.72
N THR A 37 -7.04 10.09 -11.59
CA THR A 37 -7.40 11.37 -10.94
C THR A 37 -6.75 11.50 -9.57
N LYS A 38 -6.95 12.63 -8.89
CA LYS A 38 -6.59 12.78 -7.47
C LYS A 38 -7.23 11.72 -6.59
N ASP A 39 -8.42 11.22 -6.94
CA ASP A 39 -9.10 10.17 -6.17
C ASP A 39 -8.36 8.83 -6.25
N ASP A 40 -7.75 8.50 -7.40
CA ASP A 40 -6.90 7.31 -7.50
C ASP A 40 -5.69 7.40 -6.55
N VAL A 41 -5.09 8.58 -6.40
CA VAL A 41 -3.98 8.82 -5.47
C VAL A 41 -4.45 8.73 -4.02
N ARG A 42 -5.63 9.28 -3.70
CA ARG A 42 -6.24 9.14 -2.36
C ARG A 42 -6.52 7.68 -2.02
N MET A 43 -7.08 6.91 -2.95
CA MET A 43 -7.34 5.48 -2.77
C MET A 43 -6.06 4.69 -2.52
N LEU A 44 -4.97 5.00 -3.23
CA LEU A 44 -3.67 4.38 -3.00
C LEU A 44 -3.12 4.74 -1.61
N ARG A 45 -3.17 6.02 -1.22
CA ARG A 45 -2.73 6.48 0.10
C ARG A 45 -3.51 5.81 1.23
N ASP A 46 -4.82 5.67 1.07
CA ASP A 46 -5.67 4.97 2.02
C ASP A 46 -5.32 3.48 2.10
N TYR A 47 -5.17 2.82 0.95
CA TYR A 47 -4.76 1.40 0.91
C TYR A 47 -3.43 1.18 1.62
N MET A 48 -2.42 2.00 1.34
CA MET A 48 -1.12 1.92 2.01
C MET A 48 -1.22 2.16 3.52
N THR A 49 -2.12 3.05 3.95
CA THR A 49 -2.37 3.29 5.38
C THR A 49 -2.97 2.06 6.04
N ASP A 50 -3.97 1.43 5.41
CA ASP A 50 -4.63 0.24 5.94
C ASP A 50 -3.68 -0.96 5.98
N VAL A 51 -2.84 -1.16 4.95
CA VAL A 51 -1.75 -2.16 4.97
C VAL A 51 -0.75 -1.86 6.09
N SER A 52 -0.36 -0.59 6.27
CA SER A 52 0.54 -0.20 7.35
C SER A 52 -0.01 -0.48 8.73
N ASN A 53 -1.30 -0.24 8.94
CA ASN A 53 -1.94 -0.49 10.23
C ASN A 53 -1.99 -2.00 10.53
N ALA A 54 -2.33 -2.82 9.53
CA ALA A 54 -2.28 -4.27 9.67
C ALA A 54 -0.86 -4.77 9.98
N ALA A 55 0.16 -4.26 9.29
CA ALA A 55 1.54 -4.62 9.54
C ALA A 55 2.05 -4.15 10.90
N LYS A 56 1.67 -2.96 11.38
CA LYS A 56 1.97 -2.49 12.75
C LYS A 56 1.35 -3.41 13.80
N GLN A 57 0.13 -3.88 13.58
CA GLN A 57 -0.52 -4.85 14.48
C GLN A 57 0.27 -6.17 14.52
N LEU A 58 0.64 -6.71 13.35
CA LEU A 58 1.49 -7.90 13.27
C LEU A 58 2.84 -7.69 13.96
N ALA A 59 3.46 -6.51 13.81
CA ALA A 59 4.73 -6.18 14.47
C ALA A 59 4.58 -6.14 16.00
N ALA A 60 3.52 -5.51 16.52
CA ALA A 60 3.20 -5.48 17.95
C ALA A 60 3.01 -6.89 18.53
N GLU A 61 2.44 -7.80 17.73
CA GLU A 61 2.27 -9.22 18.08
C GLU A 61 3.51 -10.08 17.80
N ARG A 62 4.62 -9.51 17.31
CA ARG A 62 5.83 -10.22 16.87
C ARG A 62 5.58 -11.28 15.79
N LYS A 63 4.59 -11.03 14.93
CA LYS A 63 4.15 -11.91 13.84
C LYS A 63 4.61 -11.48 12.44
N CYS A 64 5.36 -10.38 12.31
CA CYS A 64 5.84 -9.91 11.00
C CYS A 64 6.86 -10.83 10.30
N LEU A 65 7.37 -11.86 10.97
CA LEU A 65 8.20 -12.91 10.36
C LEU A 65 7.44 -14.24 10.22
N ASN A 66 6.12 -14.23 10.41
CA ASN A 66 5.27 -15.40 10.29
C ASN A 66 4.44 -15.28 9.01
N ASP A 67 4.82 -16.07 8.01
CA ASP A 67 4.15 -16.18 6.71
C ASP A 67 2.64 -16.45 6.83
N GLU A 68 2.23 -17.36 7.71
CA GLU A 68 0.82 -17.71 7.89
C GLU A 68 0.03 -16.52 8.45
N ALA A 69 0.60 -15.81 9.42
CA ALA A 69 -0.02 -14.62 10.00
C ALA A 69 -0.15 -13.49 8.96
N MET A 70 0.87 -13.29 8.12
CA MET A 70 0.82 -12.31 7.04
C MET A 70 -0.20 -12.70 5.95
N ARG A 71 -0.27 -13.98 5.55
CA ARG A 71 -1.27 -14.50 4.58
C ARG A 71 -2.70 -14.42 5.10
N ALA A 72 -2.88 -14.47 6.42
CA ALA A 72 -4.19 -14.37 7.06
C ALA A 72 -4.75 -12.93 7.07
N VAL A 73 -3.91 -11.90 6.83
CA VAL A 73 -4.39 -10.51 6.77
C VAL A 73 -5.42 -10.36 5.66
N LYS A 74 -6.52 -9.66 5.98
CA LYS A 74 -7.57 -9.25 5.05
C LYS A 74 -7.87 -7.78 5.26
N LEU A 75 -8.08 -7.07 4.16
CA LEU A 75 -8.63 -5.72 4.08
C LEU A 75 -9.90 -5.76 3.21
N PRO A 76 -11.07 -6.15 3.77
CA PRO A 76 -12.31 -6.40 3.01
C PRO A 76 -12.74 -5.24 2.12
N LYS A 77 -12.43 -3.99 2.51
CA LYS A 77 -12.65 -2.76 1.73
C LYS A 77 -12.10 -2.83 0.29
N TYR A 78 -11.08 -3.65 0.04
CA TYR A 78 -10.36 -3.71 -1.24
C TYR A 78 -10.53 -5.04 -1.99
N GLU A 79 -11.36 -5.97 -1.51
CA GLU A 79 -11.52 -7.30 -2.10
C GLU A 79 -11.98 -7.29 -3.56
N GLY A 80 -12.71 -6.25 -3.97
CA GLY A 80 -13.16 -6.09 -5.36
C GLY A 80 -12.09 -5.61 -6.35
N TRP A 81 -10.86 -5.30 -5.91
CA TRP A 81 -9.81 -4.82 -6.80
C TRP A 81 -9.16 -5.96 -7.60
N GLY A 82 -8.91 -5.74 -8.89
CA GLY A 82 -8.56 -6.79 -9.88
C GLY A 82 -7.29 -7.61 -9.62
N ALA A 83 -6.47 -7.26 -8.63
CA ALA A 83 -5.31 -8.04 -8.22
C ALA A 83 -5.08 -8.05 -6.70
N TYR A 84 -6.13 -7.77 -5.92
CA TYR A 84 -6.04 -7.67 -4.47
C TYR A 84 -5.50 -8.97 -3.83
N SER A 85 -6.09 -10.12 -4.17
CA SER A 85 -5.68 -11.42 -3.61
C SER A 85 -4.26 -11.82 -4.00
N MET A 86 -3.80 -11.39 -5.18
CA MET A 86 -2.46 -11.66 -5.68
C MET A 86 -1.40 -10.84 -4.95
N PHE A 87 -1.66 -9.56 -4.69
CA PHE A 87 -0.64 -8.62 -4.18
C PHE A 87 -0.70 -8.35 -2.68
N LEU A 88 -1.83 -8.61 -2.00
CA LEU A 88 -1.98 -8.25 -0.60
C LEU A 88 -0.89 -8.84 0.30
N PHE A 89 -0.55 -10.12 0.12
CA PHE A 89 0.48 -10.77 0.93
C PHE A 89 1.83 -10.06 0.80
N GLY A 90 2.31 -9.80 -0.42
CA GLY A 90 3.58 -9.11 -0.65
C GLY A 90 3.56 -7.66 -0.15
N ASN A 91 2.42 -6.98 -0.22
CA ASN A 91 2.27 -5.64 0.33
C ASN A 91 2.36 -5.66 1.87
N VAL A 92 1.70 -6.62 2.53
CA VAL A 92 1.81 -6.80 3.99
C VAL A 92 3.23 -7.15 4.39
N GLU A 93 3.86 -8.09 3.70
CA GLU A 93 5.25 -8.49 3.92
C GLU A 93 6.19 -7.28 3.87
N ARG A 94 6.10 -6.45 2.82
CA ARG A 94 6.94 -5.25 2.68
C ARG A 94 6.78 -4.28 3.85
N PHE A 95 5.56 -4.06 4.32
CA PHE A 95 5.34 -3.18 5.47
C PHE A 95 5.81 -3.84 6.77
N CYS A 96 5.69 -5.16 6.89
CA CYS A 96 6.23 -5.92 8.01
C CYS A 96 7.76 -5.91 8.07
N GLU A 97 8.45 -5.92 6.93
CA GLU A 97 9.91 -5.74 6.89
C GLU A 97 10.33 -4.40 7.50
N TYR A 98 9.53 -3.34 7.33
CA TYR A 98 9.79 -2.03 7.92
C TYR A 98 9.46 -2.01 9.42
N TRP A 99 8.20 -2.27 9.79
CA TRP A 99 7.75 -2.16 11.18
C TRP A 99 8.35 -3.23 12.11
N GLY A 100 8.57 -4.45 11.61
CA GLY A 100 9.12 -5.56 12.38
C GLY A 100 10.60 -5.41 12.71
N ARG A 101 11.34 -4.55 11.98
CA ARG A 101 12.75 -4.25 12.25
C ARG A 101 12.95 -3.09 13.23
N GLY A 102 11.90 -2.32 13.55
CA GLY A 102 11.97 -1.21 14.49
C GLY A 102 12.79 0.00 14.00
N ILE A 103 12.86 0.19 12.68
CA ILE A 103 13.49 1.34 12.00
C ILE A 103 12.52 2.49 11.80
#